data_AF-A0A973DEJ2-F1
#
_entry.id   AF-A0A973DEJ2-F1
#
_cell.length_a   1.000
_cell.length_b   1.000
_cell.length_c   1.000
_cell.angle_alpha   90.00
_cell.angle_beta   90.00
_cell.angle_gamma   90.00
#
_symmetry.space_group_name_H-M   'P 1'
#
loop_
_entity.id
_entity.type
_entity.pdbx_description
1 polymer ?
#
loop_
_entity_poly.entity_id
_entity_poly.type
_entity_poly.pdbx_seq_one_letter_code
_entity_poly.pdbx_strand_id
1 'polypeptide(L)'
;MRRYLKIAKWRANKQFQQQQRSWQPHKTRLVERSQAIWFNLSTAQKLYLLALSSLIVLQSGWLSATITIIALVIEFWPKFNQLWHSLAGKALILIFYASIANFVLAGASGIVNDVTHVSASHFNYTHNFATLLYLPPWAMGITLGTLLLFQLFLPFYIFVLLLIKPFGSERIKFISQSYSPLLTAIVRFVLASVVFINLISFIDDQPPEEVLDNMVSTFLDSKVIAKESGEEQQKAVEQLGEKLEQQLPESTQSSAPSQDVNIEGDSETAENLRQFLDTKGYFERSKRLIAMFAYSFEADSYSRCLKAENSKAVELNDYEIVQVTPDHHAEYGYRFEVIACDSPGVTPVEK
;
A
#
# COMPACT_ATOMS: atom_id res chain seq x y z
N MET A 1 -39.73 48.15 -33.76
CA MET A 1 -39.02 47.09 -32.99
C MET A 1 -37.60 46.77 -33.47
N ARG A 2 -37.33 46.53 -34.77
CA ARG A 2 -35.98 46.13 -35.25
C ARG A 2 -34.82 47.11 -34.97
N ARG A 3 -35.07 48.43 -34.94
CA ARG A 3 -34.05 49.45 -34.61
C ARG A 3 -33.62 49.42 -33.14
N TYR A 4 -34.56 49.17 -32.23
CA TYR A 4 -34.29 49.11 -30.79
C TYR A 4 -33.42 47.89 -30.43
N LEU A 5 -33.70 46.74 -31.05
CA LEU A 5 -32.88 45.53 -30.90
C LEU A 5 -31.43 45.72 -31.38
N LYS A 6 -31.21 46.43 -32.49
CA LYS A 6 -29.85 46.74 -32.96
C LYS A 6 -29.08 47.65 -31.98
N ILE A 7 -29.75 48.64 -31.41
CA ILE A 7 -29.14 49.58 -30.45
C ILE A 7 -28.83 48.88 -29.11
N ALA A 8 -29.72 48.01 -28.64
CA ALA A 8 -29.49 47.19 -27.45
C ALA A 8 -28.31 46.22 -27.65
N LYS A 9 -28.23 45.54 -28.80
CA LYS A 9 -27.13 44.63 -29.13
C LYS A 9 -25.80 45.37 -29.26
N TRP A 10 -25.80 46.59 -29.80
CA TRP A 10 -24.60 47.44 -29.88
C TRP A 10 -24.13 47.90 -28.50
N ARG A 11 -25.04 48.32 -27.60
CA ARG A 11 -24.69 48.69 -26.22
C ARG A 11 -24.14 47.50 -25.43
N ALA A 12 -24.78 46.33 -25.55
CA ALA A 12 -24.31 45.10 -24.91
C ALA A 12 -22.90 44.72 -25.38
N ASN A 13 -22.64 44.77 -26.69
CA ASN A 13 -21.32 44.46 -27.25
C ASN A 13 -20.25 45.48 -26.84
N LYS A 14 -20.62 46.77 -26.72
CA LYS A 14 -19.72 47.83 -26.23
C LYS A 14 -19.39 47.69 -24.74
N GLN A 15 -20.37 47.34 -23.90
CA GLN A 15 -20.15 47.02 -22.49
C GLN A 15 -19.28 45.77 -22.34
N PHE A 16 -19.51 44.74 -23.15
CA PHE A 16 -18.69 43.53 -23.15
C PHE A 16 -17.23 43.82 -23.55
N GLN A 17 -17.01 44.66 -24.56
CA GLN A 17 -15.67 45.11 -24.95
C GLN A 17 -14.99 45.99 -23.88
N GLN A 18 -15.73 46.86 -23.19
CA GLN A 18 -15.20 47.63 -22.07
C GLN A 18 -14.83 46.74 -20.88
N GLN A 19 -15.68 45.76 -20.54
CA GLN A 19 -15.34 44.74 -19.54
C GLN A 19 -14.08 43.98 -19.98
N GLN A 20 -14.02 43.45 -21.20
CA GLN A 20 -12.85 42.72 -21.68
C GLN A 20 -11.55 43.55 -21.63
N ARG A 21 -11.60 44.85 -21.94
CA ARG A 21 -10.45 45.78 -21.80
C ARG A 21 -10.04 46.00 -20.35
N SER A 22 -10.98 46.07 -19.40
CA SER A 22 -10.66 46.19 -17.97
C SER A 22 -10.04 44.92 -17.38
N TRP A 23 -10.33 43.74 -17.95
CA TRP A 23 -9.79 42.44 -17.49
C TRP A 23 -8.42 42.10 -18.10
N GLN A 24 -8.08 42.65 -19.26
CA GLN A 24 -6.77 42.48 -19.92
C GLN A 24 -5.57 42.78 -19.00
N PRO A 25 -5.47 43.94 -18.32
CA PRO A 25 -4.33 44.23 -17.44
C PRO A 25 -4.27 43.34 -16.20
N HIS A 26 -5.41 42.82 -15.73
CA HIS A 26 -5.43 41.85 -14.64
C HIS A 26 -4.94 40.47 -15.11
N LYS A 27 -5.32 40.05 -16.32
CA LYS A 27 -4.81 38.80 -16.93
C LYS A 27 -3.31 38.84 -17.15
N THR A 28 -2.77 39.93 -17.71
CA THR A 28 -1.32 40.05 -17.94
C THR A 28 -0.53 40.07 -16.63
N ARG A 29 -0.96 40.82 -15.62
CA ARG A 29 -0.34 40.81 -14.29
C ARG A 29 -0.39 39.45 -13.61
N LEU A 30 -1.49 38.71 -13.77
CA LEU A 30 -1.60 37.34 -13.23
C LEU A 30 -0.64 36.39 -13.95
N VAL A 31 -0.53 36.48 -15.28
CA VAL A 31 0.40 35.65 -16.06
C VAL A 31 1.85 35.95 -15.69
N GLU A 32 2.24 37.21 -15.56
CA GLU A 32 3.59 37.61 -15.14
C GLU A 32 3.92 37.10 -13.73
N ARG A 33 2.97 37.21 -12.79
CA ARG A 33 3.13 36.66 -11.43
C ARG A 33 3.27 35.13 -11.45
N SER A 34 2.42 34.45 -12.21
CA SER A 34 2.48 32.98 -12.34
C SER A 34 3.78 32.51 -12.98
N GLN A 35 4.29 33.23 -13.99
CA GLN A 35 5.59 32.96 -14.60
C GLN A 35 6.73 33.16 -13.59
N ALA A 36 6.74 34.29 -12.87
CA ALA A 36 7.75 34.57 -11.84
C ALA A 36 7.75 33.52 -10.71
N ILE A 37 6.57 33.06 -10.31
CA ILE A 37 6.43 31.97 -9.34
C ILE A 37 6.99 30.68 -9.94
N TRP A 38 6.53 30.27 -11.13
CA TRP A 38 6.96 29.05 -11.80
C TRP A 38 8.49 28.94 -11.99
N PHE A 39 9.17 30.04 -12.31
CA PHE A 39 10.63 30.06 -12.44
C PHE A 39 11.36 29.89 -11.11
N ASN A 40 10.80 30.38 -10.01
CA ASN A 40 11.39 30.26 -8.67
C ASN A 40 11.08 28.92 -7.97
N LEU A 41 10.19 28.09 -8.53
CA LEU A 41 9.86 26.78 -7.97
C LEU A 41 10.93 25.73 -8.27
N SER A 42 11.27 24.93 -7.25
CA SER A 42 12.09 23.73 -7.41
C SER A 42 11.42 22.68 -8.31
N THR A 43 12.21 21.77 -8.89
CA THR A 43 11.69 20.67 -9.74
C THR A 43 10.63 19.83 -9.01
N ALA A 44 10.85 19.51 -7.74
CA ALA A 44 9.87 18.77 -6.94
C ALA A 44 8.57 19.55 -6.71
N GLN A 45 8.64 20.87 -6.47
CA GLN A 45 7.46 21.73 -6.33
C GLN A 45 6.61 21.81 -7.61
N LYS A 46 7.26 21.83 -8.78
CA LYS A 46 6.55 21.75 -10.06
C LYS A 46 5.79 20.44 -10.19
N LEU A 47 6.39 19.32 -9.77
CA LEU A 47 5.73 18.02 -9.78
C LEU A 47 4.57 17.94 -8.78
N TYR A 48 4.69 18.51 -7.57
CA TYR A 48 3.55 18.59 -6.64
C TYR A 48 2.39 19.41 -7.21
N LEU A 49 2.67 20.53 -7.88
CA LEU A 49 1.62 21.30 -8.56
C LEU A 49 0.97 20.51 -9.69
N LEU A 50 1.76 19.76 -10.45
CA LEU A 50 1.25 18.87 -11.49
C LEU A 50 0.36 17.78 -10.88
N ALA A 51 0.79 17.13 -9.79
CA ALA A 51 0.02 16.11 -9.08
C ALA A 51 -1.31 16.67 -8.55
N LEU A 52 -1.28 17.89 -7.98
CA LEU A 52 -2.47 18.60 -7.50
C LEU A 52 -3.41 18.96 -8.66
N SER A 53 -2.88 19.44 -9.78
CA SER A 53 -3.71 19.72 -10.96
C SER A 53 -4.32 18.47 -11.57
N SER A 54 -3.60 17.34 -11.55
CA SER A 54 -4.09 16.05 -12.02
C SER A 54 -5.27 15.60 -11.15
N LEU A 55 -5.15 15.74 -9.83
CA LEU A 55 -6.22 15.40 -8.90
C LEU A 55 -7.48 16.24 -9.14
N ILE A 56 -7.33 17.55 -9.34
CA ILE A 56 -8.47 18.47 -9.50
C ILE A 56 -9.13 18.35 -10.88
N VAL A 57 -8.32 18.22 -11.95
CA VAL A 57 -8.82 18.28 -13.34
C VAL A 57 -9.22 16.90 -13.86
N LEU A 58 -8.37 15.89 -13.65
CA LEU A 58 -8.56 14.55 -14.18
C LEU A 58 -9.29 13.63 -13.20
N GLN A 59 -9.44 14.03 -11.93
CA GLN A 59 -10.06 13.24 -10.85
C GLN A 59 -9.45 11.82 -10.70
N SER A 60 -8.23 11.62 -11.20
CA SER A 60 -7.54 10.34 -11.15
C SER A 60 -6.60 10.29 -9.95
N GLY A 61 -7.01 9.53 -8.93
CA GLY A 61 -6.22 9.30 -7.70
C GLY A 61 -4.87 8.63 -7.99
N TRP A 62 -4.87 7.58 -8.82
CA TRP A 62 -3.65 6.82 -9.15
C TRP A 62 -2.59 7.65 -9.88
N LEU A 63 -2.99 8.45 -10.86
CA LEU A 63 -2.05 9.34 -11.57
C LEU A 63 -1.49 10.40 -10.63
N SER A 64 -2.33 10.99 -9.78
CA SER A 64 -1.86 11.93 -8.76
C SER A 64 -0.89 11.28 -7.77
N ALA A 65 -1.18 10.04 -7.34
CA ALA A 65 -0.36 9.31 -6.40
C ALA A 65 1.03 8.98 -6.98
N THR A 66 1.09 8.44 -8.21
CA THR A 66 2.36 8.11 -8.88
C THR A 66 3.24 9.34 -9.10
N ILE A 67 2.67 10.47 -9.56
CA ILE A 67 3.39 11.73 -9.72
C ILE A 67 3.91 12.23 -8.36
N THR A 68 3.11 12.12 -7.30
CA THR A 68 3.48 12.53 -5.95
C THR A 68 4.65 11.68 -5.41
N ILE A 69 4.63 10.36 -5.62
CA ILE A 69 5.73 9.46 -5.24
C ILE A 69 7.03 9.89 -5.93
N ILE A 70 6.97 10.15 -7.24
CA ILE A 70 8.15 10.62 -8.00
C ILE A 70 8.67 11.95 -7.45
N ALA A 71 7.78 12.90 -7.16
CA ALA A 71 8.14 14.19 -6.58
C ALA A 71 8.83 14.05 -5.21
N LEU A 72 8.29 13.17 -4.36
CA LEU A 72 8.81 12.86 -3.04
C LEU A 72 10.20 12.23 -3.12
N VAL A 73 10.41 11.27 -4.02
CA VAL A 73 11.71 10.62 -4.22
C VAL A 73 12.76 11.63 -4.67
N ILE A 74 12.45 12.47 -5.67
CA ILE A 74 13.37 13.50 -6.16
C ILE A 74 13.77 14.48 -5.06
N GLU A 75 12.82 14.87 -4.20
CA GLU A 75 13.09 15.76 -3.09
C GLU A 75 13.90 15.10 -1.97
N PHE A 76 13.59 13.85 -1.65
CA PHE A 76 14.21 13.11 -0.56
C PHE A 76 15.62 12.64 -0.91
N TRP A 77 15.89 12.34 -2.18
CA TRP A 77 17.18 11.85 -2.66
C TRP A 77 18.42 12.63 -2.18
N PRO A 78 18.52 13.96 -2.34
CA PRO A 78 19.69 14.70 -1.86
C PRO A 78 19.85 14.65 -0.33
N LYS A 79 18.74 14.62 0.42
CA LYS A 79 18.77 14.49 1.89
C LYS A 79 19.22 13.11 2.31
N PHE A 80 18.74 12.08 1.62
CA PHE A 80 19.19 10.72 1.80
C PHE A 80 20.69 10.60 1.53
N ASN A 81 21.21 11.23 0.48
CA ASN A 81 22.65 11.21 0.19
C ASN A 81 23.47 11.85 1.33
N GLN A 82 23.00 12.95 1.91
CA GLN A 82 23.64 13.55 3.08
C GLN A 82 23.60 12.63 4.31
N LEU A 83 22.46 11.95 4.53
CA LEU A 83 22.29 10.97 5.59
C LEU A 83 23.24 9.78 5.40
N TRP A 84 23.35 9.25 4.18
CA TRP A 84 24.20 8.12 3.80
C TRP A 84 25.69 8.36 4.10
N HIS A 85 26.16 9.58 3.87
CA HIS A 85 27.55 9.95 4.15
C HIS A 85 27.83 10.24 5.63
N SER A 86 26.79 10.48 6.43
CA SER A 86 26.92 10.72 7.88
C SER A 86 27.14 9.42 8.65
N LEU A 87 27.98 9.45 9.69
CA LEU A 87 28.20 8.31 10.59
C LEU A 87 26.91 7.88 11.30
N ALA A 88 26.16 8.85 11.82
CA ALA A 88 24.88 8.59 12.48
C ALA A 88 23.84 8.03 11.49
N GLY A 89 23.86 8.50 10.24
CA GLY A 89 22.95 8.02 9.21
C GLY A 89 23.24 6.58 8.79
N LYS A 90 24.52 6.19 8.67
CA LYS A 90 24.90 4.78 8.44
C LYS A 90 24.40 3.84 9.53
N ALA A 91 24.56 4.22 10.80
CA ALA A 91 24.04 3.45 11.94
C ALA A 91 22.51 3.32 11.88
N LEU A 92 21.80 4.42 11.59
CA LEU A 92 20.35 4.43 11.45
C LEU A 92 19.86 3.55 10.29
N ILE A 93 20.55 3.56 9.15
CA ILE A 93 20.23 2.70 8.00
C ILE A 93 20.40 1.22 8.35
N LEU A 94 21.44 0.85 9.11
CA LEU A 94 21.62 -0.55 9.56
C LEU A 94 20.49 -1.01 10.49
N ILE A 95 20.02 -0.15 11.40
CA ILE A 95 18.86 -0.45 12.24
C ILE A 95 17.60 -0.65 11.38
N PHE A 96 17.40 0.21 10.38
CA PHE A 96 16.29 0.07 9.43
C PHE A 96 16.37 -1.24 8.64
N TYR A 97 17.55 -1.59 8.15
CA TYR A 97 17.77 -2.84 7.42
C TYR A 97 17.47 -4.06 8.29
N ALA A 98 17.97 -4.06 9.53
CA ALA A 98 17.66 -5.12 10.50
C ALA A 98 16.16 -5.20 10.80
N SER A 99 15.47 -4.07 10.90
CA SER A 99 14.02 -4.03 11.11
C SER A 99 13.27 -4.65 9.92
N ILE A 100 13.59 -4.23 8.69
CA ILE A 100 12.99 -4.79 7.47
C ILE A 100 13.22 -6.30 7.40
N ALA A 101 14.46 -6.77 7.66
CA ALA A 101 14.78 -8.19 7.63
C ALA A 101 13.92 -8.99 8.62
N ASN A 102 13.75 -8.51 9.86
CA ASN A 102 12.90 -9.18 10.85
C ASN A 102 11.43 -9.19 10.45
N PHE A 103 10.90 -8.10 9.88
CA PHE A 103 9.52 -8.06 9.36
C PHE A 103 9.32 -9.03 8.20
N VAL A 104 10.27 -9.12 7.26
CA VAL A 104 10.21 -10.08 6.15
C VAL A 104 10.26 -11.51 6.66
N LEU A 105 11.13 -11.83 7.62
CA LEU A 105 11.20 -13.17 8.23
C LEU A 105 9.89 -13.52 8.94
N ALA A 106 9.35 -12.62 9.76
CA ALA A 106 8.08 -12.85 10.44
C ALA A 106 6.91 -13.02 9.44
N GLY A 107 6.85 -12.16 8.41
CA GLY A 107 5.85 -12.26 7.35
C GLY A 107 5.96 -13.56 6.55
N ALA A 108 7.18 -14.02 6.26
CA ALA A 108 7.43 -15.29 5.60
C ALA A 108 7.04 -16.50 6.47
N SER A 109 7.26 -16.45 7.78
CA SER A 109 6.76 -17.49 8.69
C SER A 109 5.22 -17.51 8.74
N GLY A 110 4.59 -16.33 8.80
CA GLY A 110 3.14 -16.20 8.82
C GLY A 110 2.49 -16.77 7.56
N ILE A 111 3.01 -16.43 6.38
CA ILE A 111 2.43 -16.90 5.11
C ILE A 111 2.64 -18.41 4.90
N VAL A 112 3.79 -18.96 5.30
CA VAL A 112 4.01 -20.41 5.20
C VAL A 112 3.07 -21.14 6.13
N ASN A 113 2.85 -20.63 7.34
CA ASN A 113 1.90 -21.20 8.29
C ASN A 113 0.46 -21.16 7.77
N ASP A 114 0.07 -20.07 7.12
CA ASP A 114 -1.24 -19.93 6.48
C ASP A 114 -1.44 -20.96 5.35
N VAL A 115 -0.43 -21.12 4.48
CA VAL A 115 -0.50 -22.03 3.33
C VAL A 115 -0.43 -23.50 3.72
N THR A 116 0.42 -23.88 4.68
CA THR A 116 0.64 -25.29 5.04
C THR A 116 -0.20 -25.77 6.22
N HIS A 117 -0.91 -24.85 6.89
CA HIS A 117 -1.67 -25.08 8.13
C HIS A 117 -0.84 -25.64 9.31
N VAL A 118 0.49 -25.60 9.23
CA VAL A 118 1.39 -26.06 10.29
C VAL A 118 2.52 -25.05 10.49
N SER A 119 3.29 -25.21 11.57
CA SER A 119 4.39 -24.28 11.86
C SER A 119 5.40 -24.25 10.70
N ALA A 120 5.78 -23.04 10.28
CA ALA A 120 6.80 -22.82 9.25
C ALA A 120 8.18 -23.38 9.63
N SER A 121 8.42 -23.71 10.90
CA SER A 121 9.65 -24.35 11.37
C SER A 121 9.92 -25.72 10.75
N HIS A 122 8.87 -26.43 10.31
CA HIS A 122 9.00 -27.73 9.64
C HIS A 122 9.25 -27.59 8.12
N PHE A 123 9.22 -26.37 7.60
CA PHE A 123 9.28 -26.05 6.17
C PHE A 123 10.45 -25.09 5.91
N ASN A 124 11.69 -25.54 6.11
CA ASN A 124 12.86 -24.67 6.12
C ASN A 124 13.19 -24.09 4.74
N TYR A 125 13.13 -24.92 3.69
CA TYR A 125 13.42 -24.44 2.33
C TYR A 125 12.30 -23.52 1.84
N THR A 126 11.06 -23.89 2.12
CA THR A 126 9.86 -23.12 1.78
C THR A 126 9.84 -21.77 2.51
N HIS A 127 10.23 -21.73 3.78
CA HIS A 127 10.37 -20.49 4.54
C HIS A 127 11.43 -19.55 3.94
N ASN A 128 12.59 -20.09 3.55
CA ASN A 128 13.63 -19.32 2.86
C ASN A 128 13.15 -18.82 1.50
N PHE A 129 12.44 -19.64 0.73
CA PHE A 129 11.84 -19.25 -0.54
C PHE A 129 10.81 -18.13 -0.37
N ALA A 130 9.90 -18.27 0.59
CA ALA A 130 8.92 -17.24 0.94
C ALA A 130 9.60 -15.92 1.34
N THR A 131 10.68 -16.00 2.14
CA THR A 131 11.50 -14.83 2.51
C THR A 131 12.05 -14.11 1.29
N LEU A 132 12.63 -14.85 0.33
CA LEU A 132 13.18 -14.27 -0.91
C LEU A 132 12.09 -13.64 -1.78
N LEU A 133 10.92 -14.27 -1.85
CA LEU A 133 9.79 -13.77 -2.63
C LEU A 133 9.22 -12.48 -2.04
N TYR A 134 9.06 -12.42 -0.71
CA TYR A 134 8.44 -11.30 0.00
C TYR A 134 9.40 -10.14 0.30
N LEU A 135 10.72 -10.33 0.23
CA LEU A 135 11.71 -9.28 0.52
C LEU A 135 11.52 -8.02 -0.34
N PRO A 136 11.43 -8.09 -1.68
CA PRO A 136 11.32 -6.88 -2.49
C PRO A 136 10.04 -6.06 -2.22
N PRO A 137 8.82 -6.64 -2.18
CA PRO A 137 7.60 -5.91 -1.83
C PRO A 137 7.66 -5.26 -0.44
N TRP A 138 8.10 -5.99 0.58
CA TRP A 138 8.20 -5.45 1.95
C TRP A 138 9.24 -4.34 2.06
N ALA A 139 10.39 -4.49 1.40
CA ALA A 139 11.41 -3.43 1.37
C ALA A 139 10.86 -2.16 0.71
N MET A 140 10.14 -2.28 -0.41
CA MET A 140 9.47 -1.15 -1.06
C MET A 140 8.36 -0.57 -0.17
N GLY A 141 7.52 -1.41 0.44
CA GLY A 141 6.41 -1.00 1.29
C GLY A 141 6.86 -0.24 2.53
N ILE A 142 7.84 -0.77 3.27
CA ILE A 142 8.37 -0.13 4.49
C ILE A 142 9.10 1.17 4.15
N THR A 143 9.88 1.20 3.08
CA THR A 143 10.59 2.43 2.68
C THR A 143 9.63 3.53 2.22
N LEU A 144 8.63 3.19 1.40
CA LEU A 144 7.58 4.12 0.99
C LEU A 144 6.74 4.58 2.19
N GLY A 145 6.32 3.66 3.06
CA GLY A 145 5.55 3.96 4.27
C GLY A 145 6.30 4.89 5.22
N THR A 146 7.61 4.66 5.42
CA THR A 146 8.47 5.54 6.22
C THR A 146 8.57 6.93 5.61
N LEU A 147 8.72 7.02 4.28
CA LEU A 147 8.78 8.31 3.59
C LEU A 147 7.46 9.08 3.75
N LEU A 148 6.32 8.41 3.59
CA LEU A 148 4.99 9.01 3.75
C LEU A 148 4.77 9.45 5.20
N LEU A 149 5.11 8.63 6.19
CA LEU A 149 5.05 9.00 7.61
C LEU A 149 5.88 10.25 7.90
N PHE A 150 7.13 10.29 7.41
CA PHE A 150 7.97 11.48 7.55
C PHE A 150 7.30 12.74 6.97
N GLN A 151 6.61 12.59 5.83
CA GLN A 151 5.89 13.69 5.20
C GLN A 151 4.66 14.16 6.00
N LEU A 152 4.00 13.26 6.74
CA LEU A 152 2.93 13.61 7.67
C LEU A 152 3.45 14.36 8.90
N PHE A 153 4.66 14.06 9.38
CA PHE A 153 5.26 14.74 10.54
C PHE A 153 5.86 16.13 10.24
N LEU A 154 6.32 16.36 9.00
CA LEU A 154 6.93 17.64 8.59
C LEU A 154 6.10 18.91 8.86
N PRO A 155 4.78 18.99 8.58
CA PRO A 155 3.99 20.18 8.88
C PRO A 155 3.95 20.49 10.38
N PHE A 156 3.88 19.47 11.25
CA PHE A 156 3.91 19.65 12.70
C PHE A 156 5.25 20.24 13.15
N TYR A 157 6.36 19.76 12.59
CA TYR A 157 7.69 20.32 12.85
C TYR A 157 7.79 21.82 12.49
N ILE A 158 7.29 22.21 11.32
CA ILE A 158 7.26 23.62 10.88
C ILE A 158 6.35 24.45 11.80
N PHE A 159 5.21 23.89 12.21
CA PHE A 159 4.27 24.55 13.12
C PHE A 159 4.90 24.82 14.49
N VAL A 160 5.61 23.84 15.06
CA VAL A 160 6.35 24.01 16.32
C VAL A 160 7.43 25.09 16.17
N LEU A 161 8.17 25.12 15.06
CA LEU A 161 9.14 26.19 14.81
C LEU A 161 8.49 27.57 14.71
N LEU A 162 7.28 27.66 14.15
CA LEU A 162 6.52 28.90 14.07
C LEU A 162 6.06 29.37 15.47
N LEU A 163 5.70 28.45 16.36
CA LEU A 163 5.40 28.74 17.77
C LEU A 163 6.62 29.20 18.58
N ILE A 164 7.81 28.70 18.23
CA ILE A 164 9.07 29.09 18.90
C ILE A 164 9.61 30.44 18.36
N LYS A 165 9.23 30.83 17.14
CA LYS A 165 9.62 32.09 16.50
C LYS A 165 9.41 33.35 17.36
N PRO A 166 8.28 33.55 18.07
CA PRO A 166 8.10 34.70 18.96
C PRO A 166 9.09 34.75 20.15
N PHE A 167 9.79 33.66 20.46
CA PHE A 167 10.77 33.59 21.55
C PHE A 167 12.23 33.87 21.11
N GLY A 168 12.44 34.37 19.88
CA GLY A 168 13.73 34.92 19.47
C GLY A 168 14.83 33.91 19.09
N SER A 169 14.48 32.67 18.74
CA SER A 169 15.48 31.67 18.33
C SER A 169 15.98 31.90 16.89
N GLU A 170 17.27 32.19 16.72
CA GLU A 170 17.92 32.36 15.42
C GLU A 170 18.09 31.06 14.61
N ARG A 171 17.71 29.89 15.15
CA ARG A 171 17.90 28.58 14.50
C ARG A 171 16.93 28.26 13.35
N ILE A 172 16.10 29.23 12.93
CA ILE A 172 15.01 29.03 11.95
C ILE A 172 15.49 29.02 10.48
N LYS A 173 16.79 29.23 10.22
CA LYS A 173 17.35 29.23 8.85
C LYS A 173 17.31 27.86 8.13
N PHE A 174 17.01 26.76 8.80
CA PHE A 174 17.09 25.39 8.25
C PHE A 174 16.06 25.06 7.13
N ILE A 175 15.13 25.95 6.78
CA ILE A 175 14.06 25.67 5.79
C ILE A 175 14.04 26.73 4.65
N SER A 176 15.14 27.45 4.43
CA SER A 176 15.16 28.62 3.52
C SER A 176 15.28 28.33 2.01
N GLN A 177 15.14 27.07 1.56
CA GLN A 177 15.28 26.75 0.13
C GLN A 177 13.96 26.71 -0.65
N SER A 178 12.81 26.81 0.02
CA SER A 178 11.50 26.87 -0.65
C SER A 178 10.95 28.29 -0.63
N TYR A 179 10.40 28.74 -1.76
CA TYR A 179 9.69 30.01 -1.90
C TYR A 179 8.60 30.20 -0.83
N SER A 180 7.93 29.13 -0.42
CA SER A 180 6.93 29.16 0.66
C SER A 180 6.91 27.84 1.46
N PRO A 181 7.63 27.75 2.60
CA PRO A 181 7.82 26.50 3.31
C PRO A 181 6.53 25.94 3.93
N LEU A 182 5.67 26.80 4.48
CA LEU A 182 4.40 26.38 5.10
C LEU A 182 3.38 25.91 4.07
N LEU A 183 3.20 26.65 2.98
CA LEU A 183 2.28 26.27 1.90
C LEU A 183 2.73 24.95 1.24
N THR A 184 4.04 24.81 0.98
CA THR A 184 4.58 23.57 0.42
C THR A 184 4.36 22.38 1.37
N ALA A 185 4.50 22.58 2.68
CA ALA A 185 4.24 21.53 3.67
C ALA A 185 2.76 21.10 3.71
N ILE A 186 1.82 22.05 3.62
CA ILE A 186 0.39 21.75 3.56
C ILE A 186 0.05 20.97 2.28
N VAL A 187 0.54 21.43 1.13
CA VAL A 187 0.31 20.73 -0.16
C VAL A 187 0.83 19.30 -0.09
N ARG A 188 2.03 19.09 0.48
CA ARG A 188 2.58 17.74 0.64
C ARG A 188 1.78 16.88 1.61
N PHE A 189 1.29 17.45 2.71
CA PHE A 189 0.44 16.72 3.65
C PHE A 189 -0.83 16.22 2.97
N VAL A 190 -1.50 17.07 2.20
CA VAL A 190 -2.70 16.69 1.43
C VAL A 190 -2.36 15.62 0.41
N LEU A 191 -1.34 15.82 -0.43
CA LEU A 191 -0.95 14.85 -1.46
C LEU A 191 -0.45 13.51 -0.86
N ALA A 192 0.29 13.54 0.24
CA ALA A 192 0.72 12.32 0.93
C ALA A 192 -0.45 11.53 1.52
N SER A 193 -1.48 12.22 2.04
CA SER A 193 -2.72 11.59 2.50
C SER A 193 -3.46 10.92 1.34
N VAL A 194 -3.52 11.57 0.17
CA VAL A 194 -4.10 10.99 -1.06
C VAL A 194 -3.33 9.74 -1.48
N VAL A 195 -1.99 9.77 -1.48
CA VAL A 195 -1.16 8.59 -1.77
C VAL A 195 -1.46 7.46 -0.80
N PHE A 196 -1.58 7.77 0.50
CA PHE A 196 -1.85 6.77 1.54
C PHE A 196 -3.21 6.08 1.34
N ILE A 197 -4.26 6.85 1.06
CA ILE A 197 -5.60 6.31 0.76
C ILE A 197 -5.57 5.43 -0.50
N ASN A 198 -4.89 5.89 -1.56
CA ASN A 198 -4.76 5.10 -2.80
C ASN A 198 -3.95 3.80 -2.57
N LEU A 199 -2.99 3.81 -1.66
CA LEU A 199 -2.21 2.62 -1.32
C LEU A 199 -3.05 1.60 -0.57
N ILE A 200 -3.88 2.03 0.39
CA ILE A 200 -4.80 1.14 1.12
C ILE A 200 -5.87 0.59 0.18
N SER A 201 -6.47 1.45 -0.64
CA SER A 201 -7.41 1.06 -1.69
C SER A 201 -6.83 -0.02 -2.63
N PHE A 202 -5.53 0.06 -2.94
CA PHE A 202 -4.86 -0.96 -3.75
C PHE A 202 -4.63 -2.29 -3.01
N ILE A 203 -4.44 -2.26 -1.69
CA ILE A 203 -4.21 -3.46 -0.88
C ILE A 203 -5.53 -4.19 -0.60
N ASP A 204 -6.57 -3.45 -0.23
CA ASP A 204 -7.86 -3.99 0.19
C ASP A 204 -8.84 -4.18 -0.99
N ASP A 205 -8.43 -3.83 -2.21
CA ASP A 205 -9.24 -3.86 -3.45
C ASP A 205 -10.59 -3.10 -3.31
N GLN A 206 -10.64 -2.14 -2.40
CA GLN A 206 -11.79 -1.27 -2.16
C GLN A 206 -11.63 0.06 -2.92
N PRO A 207 -12.74 0.68 -3.37
CA PRO A 207 -12.66 2.01 -3.96
C PRO A 207 -12.14 3.04 -2.93
N PRO A 208 -11.34 4.03 -3.36
CA PRO A 208 -10.69 4.97 -2.44
C PRO A 208 -11.69 5.86 -1.67
N GLU A 209 -12.91 6.01 -2.17
CA GLU A 209 -13.99 6.75 -1.51
C GLU A 209 -14.47 6.02 -0.26
N GLU A 210 -14.62 4.69 -0.32
CA GLU A 210 -15.05 3.86 0.80
C GLU A 210 -13.98 3.79 1.89
N VAL A 211 -12.71 3.68 1.51
CA VAL A 211 -11.58 3.75 2.45
C VAL A 211 -11.58 5.09 3.21
N LEU A 212 -11.85 6.20 2.52
CA LEU A 212 -11.91 7.51 3.14
C LEU A 212 -13.10 7.61 4.11
N ASP A 213 -14.28 7.14 3.70
CA ASP A 213 -15.47 7.15 4.55
C ASP A 213 -15.30 6.29 5.81
N ASN A 214 -14.68 5.11 5.68
CA ASN A 214 -14.34 4.24 6.81
C ASN A 214 -13.36 4.89 7.78
N MET A 215 -12.34 5.59 7.30
CA MET A 215 -11.42 6.33 8.17
C MET A 215 -12.12 7.47 8.91
N VAL A 216 -12.98 8.21 8.22
CA VAL A 216 -13.70 9.36 8.81
C VAL A 216 -14.73 8.88 9.83
N SER A 217 -15.49 7.82 9.53
CA SER A 217 -16.46 7.23 10.45
C SER A 217 -15.78 6.71 11.71
N THR A 218 -14.68 5.95 11.56
CA THR A 218 -13.89 5.44 12.69
C THR A 218 -13.37 6.57 13.58
N PHE A 219 -12.93 7.68 12.98
CA PHE A 219 -12.45 8.84 13.74
C PHE A 219 -13.58 9.59 14.46
N LEU A 220 -14.75 9.73 13.81
CA LEU A 220 -15.92 10.34 14.42
C LEU A 220 -16.45 9.49 15.57
N ASP A 221 -16.55 8.18 15.39
CA ASP A 221 -16.95 7.23 16.42
C ASP A 221 -15.97 7.25 17.60
N SER A 222 -14.66 7.25 17.34
CA SER A 222 -13.62 7.40 18.37
C SER A 222 -13.77 8.68 19.19
N LYS A 223 -14.22 9.78 18.57
CA LYS A 223 -14.46 11.06 19.24
C LYS A 223 -15.73 11.08 20.08
N VAL A 224 -16.75 10.31 19.67
CA VAL A 224 -17.98 10.10 20.46
C VAL A 224 -17.66 9.27 21.69
N ILE A 225 -16.90 8.18 21.52
CA ILE A 225 -16.42 7.31 22.60
C ILE A 225 -15.59 8.08 23.63
N ALA A 226 -14.71 8.99 23.19
CA ALA A 226 -13.90 9.82 24.09
C ALA A 226 -14.70 10.87 24.90
N LYS A 227 -15.99 11.07 24.59
CA LYS A 227 -16.88 12.02 25.29
C LYS A 227 -17.82 11.36 26.30
N GLU A 228 -17.98 10.04 26.25
CA GLU A 228 -18.88 9.30 27.15
C GLU A 228 -18.17 8.90 28.47
N SER A 229 -18.97 8.73 29.53
CA SER A 229 -18.45 8.35 30.85
C SER A 229 -17.95 6.89 30.86
N GLY A 230 -17.01 6.57 31.75
CA GLY A 230 -16.19 5.34 31.68
C GLY A 230 -16.92 4.00 31.59
N GLU A 231 -18.18 3.88 32.02
CA GLU A 231 -18.98 2.65 31.87
C GLU A 231 -19.65 2.51 30.49
N GLU A 232 -20.05 3.63 29.86
CA GLU A 232 -20.62 3.64 28.51
C GLU A 232 -19.52 3.47 27.45
N GLN A 233 -18.36 4.06 27.72
CA GLN A 233 -17.17 3.94 26.89
C GLN A 233 -16.74 2.47 26.68
N GLN A 234 -16.88 1.64 27.72
CA GLN A 234 -16.49 0.24 27.67
C GLN A 234 -17.43 -0.61 26.81
N LYS A 235 -18.74 -0.32 26.84
CA LYS A 235 -19.73 -0.95 25.94
C LYS A 235 -19.60 -0.47 24.50
N ALA A 236 -19.28 0.80 24.30
CA ALA A 236 -19.07 1.36 22.96
C ALA A 236 -17.79 0.82 22.29
N VAL A 237 -16.72 0.57 23.06
CA VAL A 237 -15.50 -0.10 22.57
C VAL A 237 -15.76 -1.55 22.19
N GLU A 238 -16.58 -2.26 22.97
CA GLU A 238 -16.97 -3.65 22.68
C GLU A 238 -17.83 -3.75 21.40
N GLN A 239 -18.79 -2.83 21.21
CA GLN A 239 -19.59 -2.73 19.99
C GLN A 239 -18.78 -2.31 18.75
N LEU A 240 -17.74 -1.47 18.92
CA LEU A 240 -16.85 -1.11 17.83
C LEU A 240 -15.94 -2.28 17.43
N GLY A 241 -15.48 -3.08 18.41
CA GLY A 241 -14.76 -4.33 18.19
C GLY A 241 -15.57 -5.30 17.32
N GLU A 242 -16.84 -5.52 17.65
CA GLU A 242 -17.73 -6.37 16.84
C GLU A 242 -17.94 -5.84 15.40
N LYS A 243 -18.01 -4.52 15.22
CA LYS A 243 -18.11 -3.91 13.87
C LYS A 243 -16.84 -4.06 13.04
N LEU A 244 -15.67 -3.95 13.66
CA LEU A 244 -14.37 -4.15 13.01
C LEU A 244 -14.18 -5.60 12.56
N GLU A 245 -14.70 -6.56 13.33
CA GLU A 245 -14.68 -7.98 12.96
C GLU A 245 -15.66 -8.32 11.82
N GLN A 246 -16.77 -7.59 11.70
CA GLN A 246 -17.72 -7.74 10.58
C GLN A 246 -17.28 -7.06 9.27
N GLN A 247 -16.27 -6.18 9.29
CA GLN A 247 -15.75 -5.48 8.10
C GLN A 247 -14.55 -6.18 7.45
N LEU A 248 -14.06 -7.31 7.97
CA LEU A 248 -13.15 -8.17 7.22
C LEU A 248 -13.92 -8.84 6.06
N PRO A 249 -13.52 -8.66 4.79
CA PRO A 249 -14.22 -9.30 3.69
C PRO A 249 -13.95 -10.81 3.69
N GLU A 250 -15.01 -11.60 3.95
CA GLU A 250 -15.12 -12.95 3.41
C GLU A 250 -15.07 -12.85 1.88
N SER A 251 -14.16 -13.63 1.29
CA SER A 251 -13.84 -13.70 -0.13
C SER A 251 -15.09 -13.95 -0.98
N THR A 252 -15.66 -12.88 -1.53
CA THR A 252 -16.75 -12.99 -2.51
C THR A 252 -16.20 -12.79 -3.92
N GLN A 253 -16.29 -13.87 -4.69
CA GLN A 253 -15.91 -13.99 -6.09
C GLN A 253 -16.47 -12.84 -6.95
N SER A 254 -15.60 -12.15 -7.70
CA SER A 254 -16.01 -11.15 -8.68
C SER A 254 -15.44 -11.43 -10.07
N SER A 255 -16.35 -11.67 -10.99
CA SER A 255 -16.19 -11.95 -12.41
C SER A 255 -16.01 -10.67 -13.23
N ALA A 256 -14.85 -10.49 -13.87
CA ALA A 256 -14.62 -9.61 -15.04
C ALA A 256 -13.20 -9.83 -15.64
N PRO A 257 -13.02 -9.53 -16.94
CA PRO A 257 -12.80 -10.45 -18.05
C PRO A 257 -11.34 -10.90 -18.21
N SER A 258 -11.13 -12.19 -18.44
CA SER A 258 -9.83 -12.79 -18.79
C SER A 258 -9.37 -12.32 -20.17
N GLN A 259 -8.10 -11.90 -20.28
CA GLN A 259 -7.41 -11.88 -21.56
C GLN A 259 -6.95 -13.30 -21.84
N ASP A 260 -7.64 -13.99 -22.73
CA ASP A 260 -7.36 -15.37 -23.10
C ASP A 260 -6.02 -15.45 -23.86
N VAL A 261 -4.96 -15.79 -23.14
CA VAL A 261 -3.70 -16.25 -23.76
C VAL A 261 -3.87 -17.73 -24.07
N ASN A 262 -4.13 -18.05 -25.34
CA ASN A 262 -4.36 -19.40 -25.80
C ASN A 262 -3.04 -20.19 -25.83
N ILE A 263 -2.73 -20.90 -24.75
CA ILE A 263 -1.60 -21.83 -24.67
C ILE A 263 -2.13 -23.24 -24.97
N GLU A 264 -1.88 -23.75 -26.17
CA GLU A 264 -2.25 -25.10 -26.60
C GLU A 264 -1.21 -26.11 -26.08
N GLY A 265 -1.61 -26.97 -25.13
CA GLY A 265 -0.76 -28.03 -24.58
C GLY A 265 -1.50 -28.82 -23.50
N ASP A 266 -1.73 -30.11 -23.76
CA ASP A 266 -2.48 -31.05 -22.91
C ASP A 266 -1.56 -31.69 -21.87
N SER A 267 -1.03 -30.88 -20.95
CA SER A 267 -0.20 -31.34 -19.84
C SER A 267 -0.62 -30.67 -18.53
N GLU A 268 -0.57 -31.41 -17.43
CA GLU A 268 -0.85 -30.94 -16.05
C GLU A 268 -0.11 -29.62 -15.70
N THR A 269 1.04 -29.38 -16.33
CA THR A 269 1.80 -28.12 -16.25
C THR A 269 1.12 -26.93 -16.93
N ALA A 270 0.42 -27.13 -18.04
CA ALA A 270 -0.29 -26.07 -18.77
C ALA A 270 -1.55 -25.61 -18.01
N GLU A 271 -2.27 -26.54 -17.36
CA GLU A 271 -3.40 -26.21 -16.50
C GLU A 271 -2.96 -25.47 -15.23
N ASN A 272 -1.89 -25.93 -14.58
CA ASN A 272 -1.29 -25.22 -13.45
C ASN A 272 -0.82 -23.80 -13.81
N LEU A 273 -0.28 -23.62 -15.03
CA LEU A 273 0.13 -22.31 -15.54
C LEU A 273 -1.07 -21.41 -15.83
N ARG A 274 -2.14 -21.94 -16.43
CA ARG A 274 -3.39 -21.19 -16.69
C ARG A 274 -4.02 -20.72 -15.39
N GLN A 275 -4.12 -21.60 -14.40
CA GLN A 275 -4.70 -21.27 -13.09
C GLN A 275 -3.82 -20.27 -12.32
N PHE A 276 -2.49 -20.32 -12.45
CA PHE A 276 -1.58 -19.30 -11.92
C PHE A 276 -1.78 -17.92 -12.58
N LEU A 277 -1.96 -17.88 -13.91
CA LEU A 277 -2.24 -16.65 -14.63
C LEU A 277 -3.60 -16.04 -14.27
N ASP A 278 -4.60 -16.90 -14.03
CA ASP A 278 -5.96 -16.51 -13.67
C ASP A 278 -6.10 -16.04 -12.20
N THR A 279 -5.20 -16.51 -11.32
CA THR A 279 -5.12 -16.03 -9.93
C THR A 279 -4.82 -14.52 -9.93
N LYS A 280 -5.73 -13.70 -9.41
CA LYS A 280 -5.57 -12.24 -9.34
C LYS A 280 -4.77 -11.85 -8.09
N GLY A 281 -3.89 -10.86 -8.24
CA GLY A 281 -3.12 -10.30 -7.13
C GLY A 281 -1.75 -10.94 -6.91
N TYR A 282 -0.79 -10.14 -6.47
CA TYR A 282 0.58 -10.58 -6.20
C TYR A 282 0.63 -11.58 -5.03
N PHE A 283 -0.11 -11.29 -3.95
CA PHE A 283 -0.08 -12.07 -2.71
C PHE A 283 -0.67 -13.48 -2.90
N GLU A 284 -1.81 -13.61 -3.58
CA GLU A 284 -2.40 -14.91 -3.89
C GLU A 284 -1.52 -15.76 -4.82
N ARG A 285 -0.92 -15.13 -5.85
CA ARG A 285 0.08 -15.79 -6.69
C ARG A 285 1.28 -16.26 -5.89
N SER A 286 1.75 -15.47 -4.92
CA SER A 286 2.86 -15.89 -4.06
C SER A 286 2.49 -17.06 -3.14
N LYS A 287 1.28 -17.11 -2.58
CA LYS A 287 0.81 -18.26 -1.79
C LYS A 287 0.81 -19.56 -2.62
N ARG A 288 0.32 -19.47 -3.86
CA ARG A 288 0.37 -20.59 -4.81
C ARG A 288 1.80 -21.05 -5.12
N LEU A 289 2.73 -20.12 -5.34
CA LEU A 289 4.15 -20.46 -5.56
C LEU A 289 4.78 -21.11 -4.32
N ILE A 290 4.41 -20.65 -3.13
CA ILE A 290 4.86 -21.22 -1.87
C ILE A 290 4.35 -22.65 -1.72
N ALA A 291 3.07 -22.89 -1.98
CA ALA A 291 2.47 -24.23 -1.95
C ALA A 291 3.14 -25.19 -2.96
N MET A 292 3.34 -24.72 -4.19
CA MET A 292 4.04 -25.45 -5.24
C MET A 292 5.48 -25.77 -4.85
N PHE A 293 6.19 -24.82 -4.24
CA PHE A 293 7.55 -25.00 -3.79
C PHE A 293 7.63 -26.03 -2.66
N ALA A 294 6.72 -25.94 -1.68
CA ALA A 294 6.62 -26.91 -0.58
C ALA A 294 6.44 -28.32 -1.13
N TYR A 295 5.49 -28.53 -2.05
CA TYR A 295 5.30 -29.86 -2.66
C TYR A 295 6.51 -30.32 -3.49
N SER A 296 7.12 -29.43 -4.26
CA SER A 296 8.14 -29.83 -5.25
C SER A 296 9.52 -30.04 -4.63
N PHE A 297 9.89 -29.23 -3.62
CA PHE A 297 11.25 -29.12 -3.10
C PHE A 297 11.38 -29.39 -1.59
N GLU A 298 10.30 -29.27 -0.80
CA GLU A 298 10.34 -29.61 0.63
C GLU A 298 9.82 -31.03 0.89
N ALA A 299 8.69 -31.38 0.26
CA ALA A 299 8.01 -32.63 0.53
C ALA A 299 8.73 -33.81 -0.14
N ASP A 300 8.90 -34.88 0.64
CA ASP A 300 9.57 -36.09 0.21
C ASP A 300 8.60 -37.07 -0.46
N SER A 301 9.02 -37.61 -1.60
CA SER A 301 8.27 -38.66 -2.30
C SER A 301 8.26 -39.99 -1.54
N TYR A 302 9.23 -40.21 -0.67
CA TYR A 302 9.35 -41.41 0.16
C TYR A 302 9.23 -41.02 1.63
N SER A 303 8.44 -41.78 2.39
CA SER A 303 8.29 -41.58 3.84
C SER A 303 8.33 -42.93 4.55
N ARG A 304 8.74 -42.91 5.83
CA ARG A 304 8.66 -44.07 6.72
C ARG A 304 7.24 -44.35 7.18
N CYS A 305 6.40 -43.32 7.16
CA CYS A 305 4.99 -43.38 7.51
C CYS A 305 4.16 -43.74 6.27
N LEU A 306 3.06 -44.44 6.50
CA LEU A 306 2.07 -44.73 5.47
C LEU A 306 1.48 -43.41 4.94
N LYS A 307 1.46 -43.26 3.61
CA LYS A 307 0.90 -42.09 2.91
C LYS A 307 0.12 -42.54 1.68
N ALA A 308 -0.80 -41.71 1.21
CA ALA A 308 -1.59 -42.02 0.01
C ALA A 308 -0.72 -42.11 -1.26
N GLU A 309 -1.21 -42.84 -2.28
CA GLU A 309 -0.59 -42.88 -3.60
C GLU A 309 -0.56 -41.48 -4.22
N ASN A 310 0.54 -41.13 -4.90
CA ASN A 310 0.80 -39.81 -5.50
C ASN A 310 0.81 -38.62 -4.52
N SER A 311 0.88 -38.87 -3.20
CA SER A 311 1.14 -37.84 -2.20
C SER A 311 2.63 -37.76 -1.84
N LYS A 312 3.05 -36.63 -1.29
CA LYS A 312 4.36 -36.45 -0.65
C LYS A 312 4.19 -36.16 0.83
N ALA A 313 5.23 -36.39 1.62
CA ALA A 313 5.18 -36.19 3.06
C ALA A 313 6.24 -35.20 3.54
N VAL A 314 5.91 -34.42 4.56
CA VAL A 314 6.87 -33.66 5.36
C VAL A 314 6.77 -34.16 6.80
N GLU A 315 7.88 -34.57 7.38
CA GLU A 315 7.92 -35.08 8.75
C GLU A 315 7.79 -33.92 9.74
N LEU A 316 6.79 -33.98 10.65
CA LEU A 316 6.64 -33.00 11.72
C LEU A 316 7.37 -33.47 12.98
N ASN A 317 7.07 -34.70 13.39
CA ASN A 317 7.61 -35.35 14.57
C ASN A 317 7.55 -36.89 14.38
N ASP A 318 7.87 -37.66 15.42
CA ASP A 318 7.91 -39.13 15.35
C ASP A 318 6.52 -39.78 15.14
N TYR A 319 5.43 -39.03 15.32
CA TYR A 319 4.06 -39.53 15.35
C TYR A 319 3.14 -38.87 14.31
N GLU A 320 3.57 -37.81 13.62
CA GLU A 320 2.75 -37.02 12.72
C GLU A 320 3.56 -36.58 11.50
N ILE A 321 2.90 -36.62 10.35
CA ILE A 321 3.42 -36.10 9.08
C ILE A 321 2.40 -35.18 8.44
N VAL A 322 2.86 -34.21 7.65
CA VAL A 322 2.01 -33.49 6.71
C VAL A 322 2.02 -34.25 5.40
N GLN A 323 0.86 -34.77 5.02
CA GLN A 323 0.64 -35.27 3.68
C GLN A 323 0.27 -34.10 2.76
N VAL A 324 1.02 -33.96 1.67
CA VAL A 324 0.81 -32.94 0.63
C VAL A 324 0.34 -33.64 -0.64
N THR A 325 -0.86 -33.31 -1.09
CA THR A 325 -1.49 -33.93 -2.27
C THR A 325 -1.86 -32.85 -3.29
N PRO A 326 -1.55 -33.01 -4.60
CA PRO A 326 -2.03 -32.11 -5.64
C PRO A 326 -3.57 -32.17 -5.71
N ASP A 327 -4.24 -31.03 -5.65
CA ASP A 327 -5.70 -30.95 -5.71
C ASP A 327 -6.11 -29.62 -6.37
N HIS A 328 -6.65 -29.69 -7.59
CA HIS A 328 -7.05 -28.51 -8.35
C HIS A 328 -8.19 -27.72 -7.71
N HIS A 329 -8.96 -28.34 -6.80
CA HIS A 329 -10.05 -27.70 -6.08
C HIS A 329 -9.61 -27.09 -4.75
N ALA A 330 -8.38 -27.35 -4.29
CA ALA A 330 -7.82 -26.74 -3.09
C ALA A 330 -7.39 -25.28 -3.37
N GLU A 331 -7.43 -24.45 -2.32
CA GLU A 331 -7.22 -22.99 -2.36
C GLU A 331 -5.97 -22.56 -3.13
N TYR A 332 -4.86 -23.30 -2.96
CA TYR A 332 -3.58 -23.03 -3.61
C TYR A 332 -3.13 -24.13 -4.57
N GLY A 333 -4.04 -25.02 -5.00
CA GLY A 333 -3.75 -26.16 -5.89
C GLY A 333 -3.11 -27.37 -5.21
N TYR A 334 -2.90 -27.29 -3.88
CA TYR A 334 -2.35 -28.36 -3.05
C TYR A 334 -3.14 -28.45 -1.76
N ARG A 335 -3.35 -29.66 -1.28
CA ARG A 335 -3.98 -29.95 0.00
C ARG A 335 -2.92 -30.40 1.00
N PHE A 336 -2.85 -29.70 2.13
CA PHE A 336 -1.95 -29.99 3.25
C PHE A 336 -2.78 -30.58 4.38
N GLU A 337 -2.53 -31.84 4.73
CA GLU A 337 -3.26 -32.56 5.78
C GLU A 337 -2.28 -33.14 6.80
N VAL A 338 -2.51 -32.86 8.08
CA VAL A 338 -1.76 -33.49 9.17
C VAL A 338 -2.37 -34.86 9.45
N ILE A 339 -1.58 -35.91 9.31
CA ILE A 339 -1.98 -37.30 9.58
C ILE A 339 -1.03 -37.95 10.58
N ALA A 340 -1.56 -38.89 11.36
CA ALA A 340 -0.73 -39.70 12.25
C ALA A 340 0.19 -40.62 11.43
N CYS A 341 1.45 -40.72 11.84
CA CYS A 341 2.43 -41.61 11.26
C CYS A 341 2.12 -43.07 11.62
N ASP A 342 1.67 -43.84 10.63
CA ASP A 342 1.59 -45.30 10.73
C ASP A 342 2.87 -45.91 10.13
N SER A 343 3.73 -46.48 10.96
CA SER A 343 4.97 -47.11 10.51
C SER A 343 5.22 -48.42 11.25
N PRO A 344 6.03 -49.35 10.70
CA PRO A 344 6.32 -50.62 11.37
C PRO A 344 6.92 -50.50 12.78
N GLY A 345 7.49 -49.34 13.13
CA GLY A 345 8.05 -49.04 14.45
C GLY A 345 7.15 -48.21 15.37
N VAL A 346 6.03 -47.68 14.87
CA VAL A 346 5.10 -46.81 15.59
C VAL A 346 3.69 -47.36 15.37
N THR A 347 3.14 -48.00 16.40
CA THR A 347 1.73 -48.43 16.35
C THR A 347 0.84 -47.21 16.54
N PRO A 348 -0.08 -46.91 15.62
CA PRO A 348 -0.95 -45.75 15.74
C PRO A 348 -1.82 -45.91 17.00
N VAL A 349 -2.00 -44.80 17.72
CA VAL A 349 -2.99 -44.73 18.81
C VAL A 349 -4.37 -44.81 18.17
N GLU A 350 -5.10 -45.92 18.37
CA GLU A 350 -6.50 -46.03 17.94
C GLU A 350 -7.30 -44.86 18.53
N LYS A 351 -8.01 -44.13 17.66
CA LYS A 351 -8.91 -43.03 18.05
C LYS A 351 -10.20 -43.54 18.66
#